data_AF-A0A3A6Q712-F1
#
_entry.id   AF-A0A3A6Q712-F1
#
_cell.length_a   1.000
_cell.length_b   1.000
_cell.length_c   1.000
_cell.angle_alpha   90.00
_cell.angle_beta   90.00
_cell.angle_gamma   90.00
#
_symmetry.space_group_name_H-M   'P 1'
#
loop_
_entity.id
_entity.type
_entity.pdbx_description
1 polymer ?
#
loop_
_entity_poly.entity_id
_entity_poly.type
_entity_poly.pdbx_seq_one_letter_code
_entity_poly.pdbx_strand_id
1 'polypeptide(L)'
;MNVIGIAIGATGLLLLLLFVWMLVLSVKRKHLEQERRRKEYSYRKAMEKNRKQEREEKVYKAENGDIPTMLYLAAEAERTNLRQALYWYNKAAHLDSVTGMYGVVRISAKMREDLVLREQARFWQVCISASEGSLESKYDMAIALFHGRGTTQNISKAIVTMTQVAAQSHLPAILFLGQWYCSEDNPEPEPEQSTEWFKKAVELKSNEGRMMLGLNYINGVGVEADFSRGCYWLERASEKGYTDAMYNAGSVWMERGSNGRSIAYIWLFIAGQLGHEEARILRDKVAMNIGVDIVVGLQSLSKPMIRRIREKKVPTHSLIKALNKLYKRSIPTQEEPEQEVEELSETIPPEFGDKQSYSQMDAPLVSTKTKLDYSPS
;
A
#
# COMPACT_ATOMS: atom_id res chain seq x y z
N MET A 1 -68.82 -75.04 -55.29
CA MET A 1 -68.31 -73.87 -54.53
C MET A 1 -66.99 -73.44 -55.15
N ASN A 2 -66.92 -72.23 -55.70
CA ASN A 2 -65.77 -71.75 -56.48
C ASN A 2 -64.57 -71.43 -55.59
N VAL A 3 -63.61 -72.36 -55.55
CA VAL A 3 -62.35 -72.27 -54.79
C VAL A 3 -61.54 -71.01 -55.16
N ILE A 4 -61.63 -70.56 -56.41
CA ILE A 4 -60.90 -69.38 -56.93
C ILE A 4 -61.43 -68.05 -56.35
N GLY A 5 -62.74 -67.89 -56.16
CA GLY A 5 -63.32 -66.68 -55.57
C GLY A 5 -63.03 -66.53 -54.08
N ILE A 6 -62.96 -67.66 -53.36
CA ILE A 6 -62.55 -67.71 -51.95
C ILE A 6 -61.06 -67.38 -51.82
N ALA A 7 -60.21 -67.82 -52.75
CA ALA A 7 -58.79 -67.49 -52.77
C ALA A 7 -58.51 -66.00 -53.02
N ILE A 8 -59.25 -65.35 -53.94
CA ILE A 8 -59.12 -63.91 -54.21
C ILE A 8 -59.67 -63.07 -53.03
N GLY A 9 -60.78 -63.50 -52.43
CA GLY A 9 -61.31 -62.87 -51.21
C GLY A 9 -60.36 -63.02 -50.01
N ALA A 10 -59.78 -64.21 -49.83
CA ALA A 10 -58.82 -64.47 -48.76
C ALA A 10 -57.53 -63.65 -48.91
N THR A 11 -56.99 -63.53 -50.13
CA THR A 11 -55.80 -62.71 -50.40
C THR A 11 -56.07 -61.21 -50.25
N GLY A 12 -57.25 -60.72 -50.66
CA GLY A 12 -57.68 -59.34 -50.42
C GLY A 12 -57.85 -59.02 -48.92
N LEU A 13 -58.41 -59.96 -48.14
CA LEU A 13 -58.56 -59.83 -46.69
C LEU A 13 -57.19 -59.89 -45.98
N LEU A 14 -56.25 -60.70 -46.47
CA LEU A 14 -54.85 -60.76 -46.00
C LEU A 14 -54.10 -59.45 -46.27
N LEU A 15 -54.29 -58.84 -47.45
CA LEU A 15 -53.72 -57.54 -47.78
C LEU A 15 -54.34 -56.41 -46.93
N LEU A 16 -55.65 -56.45 -46.67
CA LEU A 16 -56.32 -55.52 -45.75
C LEU A 16 -55.78 -55.65 -44.32
N LEU A 17 -55.63 -56.88 -43.82
CA LEU A 17 -55.05 -57.16 -42.51
C LEU A 17 -53.59 -56.68 -42.41
N LEU A 18 -52.78 -56.90 -43.45
CA LEU A 18 -51.41 -56.39 -43.53
C LEU A 18 -51.38 -54.86 -43.52
N PHE A 19 -52.29 -54.20 -44.25
CA PHE A 19 -52.37 -52.75 -44.29
C PHE A 19 -52.78 -52.14 -42.95
N VAL A 20 -53.79 -52.72 -42.29
CA VAL A 20 -54.21 -52.35 -40.93
C VAL A 20 -53.08 -52.58 -39.93
N TRP A 21 -52.39 -53.72 -40.02
CA TRP A 21 -51.24 -54.02 -39.18
C TRP A 21 -50.09 -53.02 -39.37
N MET A 22 -49.81 -52.62 -40.62
CA MET A 22 -48.78 -51.64 -40.95
C MET A 22 -49.13 -50.22 -40.47
N LEU A 23 -50.42 -49.83 -40.52
CA LEU A 23 -50.93 -48.60 -39.92
C LEU A 23 -50.75 -48.58 -38.41
N VAL A 24 -51.09 -49.68 -37.73
CA VAL A 24 -50.87 -49.84 -36.27
C VAL A 24 -49.37 -49.75 -35.93
N LEU A 25 -48.51 -50.36 -36.75
CA LEU A 25 -47.04 -50.27 -36.62
C LEU A 25 -46.53 -48.84 -36.83
N SER A 26 -47.06 -48.12 -37.80
CA SER A 26 -46.72 -46.72 -38.09
C SER A 26 -47.12 -45.79 -36.92
N VAL A 27 -48.32 -45.97 -36.37
CA VAL A 27 -48.79 -45.22 -35.20
C VAL A 27 -47.96 -45.55 -33.95
N LYS A 28 -47.66 -46.84 -33.71
CA LYS A 28 -46.75 -47.26 -32.63
C LYS A 28 -45.35 -46.67 -32.78
N ARG A 29 -44.77 -46.70 -33.98
CA ARG A 29 -43.46 -46.08 -34.26
C ARG A 29 -43.49 -44.58 -34.00
N LYS A 30 -44.51 -43.85 -34.45
CA LYS A 30 -44.68 -42.41 -34.20
C LYS A 30 -44.83 -42.09 -32.70
N HIS A 31 -45.62 -42.86 -31.95
CA HIS A 31 -45.72 -42.66 -30.50
C HIS A 31 -44.39 -42.90 -29.79
N LEU A 32 -43.67 -43.97 -30.17
CA LEU A 32 -42.38 -44.33 -29.59
C LEU A 32 -41.30 -43.29 -29.93
N GLU A 33 -41.33 -42.70 -31.13
CA GLU A 33 -40.49 -41.56 -31.53
C GLU A 33 -40.82 -40.28 -30.75
N GLN A 34 -42.12 -39.97 -30.56
CA GLN A 34 -42.54 -38.82 -29.75
C GLN A 34 -42.12 -38.96 -28.29
N GLU A 35 -42.22 -40.16 -27.71
CA GLU A 35 -41.74 -40.45 -26.35
C GLU A 35 -40.22 -40.30 -26.24
N ARG A 36 -39.45 -40.81 -27.21
CA ARG A 36 -37.99 -40.61 -27.26
C ARG A 36 -37.64 -39.13 -27.32
N ARG A 37 -38.28 -38.35 -28.19
CA ARG A 37 -38.07 -36.90 -28.28
C ARG A 37 -38.42 -36.17 -26.98
N ARG A 38 -39.51 -36.56 -26.29
CA ARG A 38 -39.89 -35.99 -24.98
C ARG A 38 -38.85 -36.33 -23.91
N LYS A 39 -38.36 -37.58 -23.87
CA LYS A 39 -37.30 -38.03 -22.95
C LYS A 39 -36.00 -37.30 -23.23
N GLU A 40 -35.55 -37.24 -24.49
CA GLU A 40 -34.36 -36.50 -24.90
C GLU A 40 -34.45 -35.01 -24.56
N TYR A 41 -35.60 -34.38 -24.80
CA TYR A 41 -35.83 -32.99 -24.42
C TYR A 41 -35.77 -32.79 -22.90
N SER A 42 -36.43 -33.65 -22.12
CA SER A 42 -36.36 -33.59 -20.65
C SER A 42 -34.94 -33.82 -20.14
N TYR A 43 -34.19 -34.73 -20.75
CA TYR A 43 -32.81 -35.04 -20.41
C TYR A 43 -31.89 -33.87 -20.73
N ARG A 44 -31.99 -33.29 -21.94
CA ARG A 44 -31.24 -32.08 -22.33
C ARG A 44 -31.53 -30.92 -21.38
N LYS A 45 -32.81 -30.67 -21.07
CA LYS A 45 -33.21 -29.61 -20.13
C LYS A 45 -32.68 -29.86 -18.72
N ALA A 46 -32.70 -31.10 -18.24
CA ALA A 46 -32.11 -31.47 -16.94
C ALA A 46 -30.60 -31.27 -16.93
N MET A 47 -29.91 -31.65 -18.00
CA MET A 47 -28.46 -31.46 -18.15
C MET A 47 -28.09 -29.97 -18.21
N GLU A 48 -28.85 -29.14 -18.93
CA GLU A 48 -28.64 -27.69 -18.94
C GLU A 48 -28.87 -27.07 -17.56
N LYS A 49 -29.90 -27.50 -16.84
CA LYS A 49 -30.16 -27.06 -15.47
C LYS A 49 -29.01 -27.43 -14.53
N ASN A 50 -28.54 -28.67 -14.60
CA ASN A 50 -27.41 -29.13 -13.78
C ASN A 50 -26.13 -28.33 -14.09
N ARG A 51 -25.84 -28.05 -15.36
CA ARG A 51 -24.69 -27.21 -15.77
C ARG A 51 -24.80 -25.78 -15.24
N LYS A 52 -26.00 -25.19 -15.27
CA LYS A 52 -26.24 -23.85 -14.71
C LYS A 52 -26.01 -23.84 -13.20
N GLN A 53 -26.57 -24.82 -12.50
CA GLN A 53 -26.41 -24.95 -11.07
C GLN A 53 -24.95 -25.14 -10.67
N GLU A 54 -24.21 -26.01 -11.36
CA GLU A 54 -22.77 -26.21 -11.10
C GLU A 54 -21.98 -24.91 -11.31
N ARG A 55 -22.35 -24.10 -12.30
CA ARG A 55 -21.72 -22.79 -12.55
C ARG A 55 -22.06 -21.79 -11.45
N GLU A 56 -23.31 -21.73 -11.02
CA GLU A 56 -23.75 -20.88 -9.91
C GLU A 56 -23.04 -21.26 -8.60
N GLU A 57 -22.85 -22.55 -8.34
CA GLU A 57 -22.09 -23.04 -7.18
C GLU A 57 -20.61 -22.63 -7.25
N LYS A 58 -19.98 -22.70 -8.43
CA LYS A 58 -18.59 -22.23 -8.61
C LYS A 58 -18.47 -20.72 -8.40
N VAL A 59 -19.39 -19.94 -8.97
CA VAL A 59 -19.43 -18.49 -8.78
C VAL A 59 -19.63 -18.17 -7.31
N TYR A 60 -20.53 -18.86 -6.63
CA TYR A 60 -20.76 -18.68 -5.18
C TYR A 60 -19.50 -18.97 -4.36
N LYS A 61 -18.80 -20.07 -4.64
CA LYS A 61 -17.51 -20.40 -3.97
C LYS A 61 -16.46 -19.32 -4.21
N ALA A 62 -16.31 -18.88 -5.45
CA ALA A 62 -15.40 -17.79 -5.78
C ALA A 62 -15.83 -16.47 -5.14
N GLU A 63 -17.14 -16.21 -5.02
CA GLU A 63 -17.63 -15.01 -4.36
C GLU A 63 -17.29 -14.97 -2.87
N ASN A 64 -17.28 -16.14 -2.23
CA ASN A 64 -16.94 -16.35 -0.83
C ASN A 64 -15.43 -16.45 -0.53
N GLY A 65 -14.56 -16.13 -1.49
CA GLY A 65 -13.11 -16.05 -1.24
C GLY A 65 -12.28 -17.25 -1.69
N ASP A 66 -12.86 -18.24 -2.37
CA ASP A 66 -12.10 -19.41 -2.84
C ASP A 66 -11.18 -19.07 -4.02
N ILE A 67 -9.90 -18.80 -3.72
CA ILE A 67 -8.89 -18.36 -4.68
C ILE A 67 -8.75 -19.32 -5.88
N PRO A 68 -8.63 -20.65 -5.72
CA PRO A 68 -8.59 -21.58 -6.85
C PRO A 68 -9.77 -21.44 -7.80
N THR A 69 -11.00 -21.34 -7.28
CA THR A 69 -12.19 -21.16 -8.13
C THR A 69 -12.22 -19.79 -8.81
N MET A 70 -11.76 -18.71 -8.14
CA MET A 70 -11.58 -17.41 -8.79
C MET A 70 -10.62 -17.50 -9.97
N LEU A 71 -9.45 -18.10 -9.79
CA LEU A 71 -8.43 -18.24 -10.83
C LEU A 71 -8.92 -19.12 -11.99
N TYR A 72 -9.66 -20.18 -11.69
CA TYR A 72 -10.30 -21.04 -12.69
C TYR A 72 -11.29 -20.23 -13.55
N LEU A 73 -12.21 -19.48 -12.92
CA LEU A 73 -13.19 -18.65 -13.61
C LEU A 73 -12.51 -17.52 -14.41
N ALA A 74 -11.42 -16.95 -13.88
CA ALA A 74 -10.62 -15.95 -14.58
C ALA A 74 -10.00 -16.53 -15.86
N ALA A 75 -9.36 -17.69 -15.76
CA ALA A 75 -8.73 -18.38 -16.88
C ALA A 75 -9.75 -18.79 -17.96
N GLU A 76 -10.93 -19.25 -17.56
CA GLU A 76 -12.04 -19.55 -18.47
C GLU A 76 -12.52 -18.29 -19.21
N ALA A 77 -12.60 -17.16 -18.50
CA ALA A 77 -13.04 -15.89 -19.05
C ALA A 77 -12.01 -15.21 -19.97
N GLU A 78 -10.71 -15.53 -19.90
CA GLU A 78 -9.68 -14.87 -20.72
C GLU A 78 -9.94 -14.95 -22.24
N ARG A 79 -10.60 -16.02 -22.69
CA ARG A 79 -10.88 -16.25 -24.12
C ARG A 79 -12.16 -15.58 -24.61
N THR A 80 -13.07 -15.28 -23.69
CA THR A 80 -14.43 -14.84 -24.03
C THR A 80 -14.70 -13.40 -23.60
N ASN A 81 -14.22 -13.00 -22.42
CA ASN A 81 -14.47 -11.70 -21.83
C ASN A 81 -13.31 -11.25 -20.91
N LEU A 82 -12.46 -10.36 -21.42
CA LEU A 82 -11.31 -9.82 -20.69
C LEU A 82 -11.70 -9.04 -19.41
N ARG A 83 -12.86 -8.37 -19.41
CA ARG A 83 -13.33 -7.63 -18.22
C ARG A 83 -13.72 -8.58 -17.10
N GLN A 84 -14.38 -9.69 -17.44
CA GLN A 84 -14.71 -10.73 -16.47
C GLN A 84 -13.46 -11.43 -15.94
N ALA A 85 -12.46 -11.69 -16.81
CA ALA A 85 -11.18 -12.22 -16.38
C ALA A 85 -10.47 -11.28 -15.40
N LEU A 86 -10.41 -9.97 -15.71
CA LEU A 86 -9.85 -8.96 -14.81
C LEU A 86 -10.56 -8.92 -13.47
N TYR A 87 -11.90 -8.99 -13.44
CA TYR A 87 -12.66 -8.97 -12.20
C TYR A 87 -12.22 -10.08 -11.25
N TRP A 88 -12.16 -11.32 -11.75
CA TRP A 88 -11.74 -12.46 -10.93
C TRP A 88 -10.26 -12.42 -10.56
N TYR A 89 -9.37 -12.00 -11.48
CA TYR A 89 -7.96 -11.83 -11.16
C TYR A 89 -7.71 -10.75 -10.11
N ASN A 90 -8.39 -9.60 -10.20
CA ASN A 90 -8.30 -8.54 -9.18
C ASN A 90 -8.81 -9.04 -7.83
N LYS A 91 -9.95 -9.76 -7.81
CA LYS A 91 -10.49 -10.32 -6.57
C LYS A 91 -9.52 -11.30 -5.91
N ALA A 92 -8.88 -12.17 -6.69
CA ALA A 92 -7.81 -13.05 -6.21
C ALA A 92 -6.57 -12.26 -5.74
N ALA A 93 -6.16 -11.23 -6.48
CA ALA A 93 -5.01 -10.40 -6.14
C ALA A 93 -5.20 -9.63 -4.82
N HIS A 94 -6.42 -9.16 -4.53
CA HIS A 94 -6.76 -8.54 -3.24
C HIS A 94 -6.71 -9.50 -2.05
N LEU A 95 -6.81 -10.81 -2.31
CA LEU A 95 -6.55 -11.88 -1.33
C LEU A 95 -5.08 -12.34 -1.34
N ASP A 96 -4.17 -11.47 -1.79
CA ASP A 96 -2.72 -11.69 -1.86
C ASP A 96 -2.30 -12.88 -2.75
N SER A 97 -3.13 -13.26 -3.72
CA SER A 97 -2.80 -14.29 -4.70
C SER A 97 -1.83 -13.77 -5.76
N VAL A 98 -0.58 -14.24 -5.73
CA VAL A 98 0.47 -13.88 -6.70
C VAL A 98 0.05 -14.23 -8.14
N THR A 99 -0.59 -15.38 -8.36
CA THR A 99 -1.12 -15.77 -9.68
C THR A 99 -2.23 -14.85 -10.16
N GLY A 100 -3.06 -14.35 -9.23
CA GLY A 100 -4.04 -13.30 -9.47
C GLY A 100 -3.38 -12.01 -9.97
N MET A 101 -2.36 -11.53 -9.25
CA MET A 101 -1.59 -10.34 -9.60
C MET A 101 -0.97 -10.45 -11.01
N TYR A 102 -0.32 -11.57 -11.31
CA TYR A 102 0.22 -11.85 -12.65
C TYR A 102 -0.87 -11.86 -13.73
N GLY A 103 -2.06 -12.35 -13.40
CA GLY A 103 -3.23 -12.30 -14.26
C GLY A 103 -3.65 -10.87 -14.60
N VAL A 104 -3.75 -10.00 -13.59
CA VAL A 104 -4.08 -8.57 -13.80
C VAL A 104 -3.06 -7.90 -14.69
N VAL A 105 -1.76 -8.02 -14.36
CA VAL A 105 -0.68 -7.41 -15.14
C VAL A 105 -0.71 -7.86 -16.61
N ARG A 106 -0.89 -9.16 -16.85
CA ARG A 106 -0.94 -9.73 -18.20
C ARG A 106 -2.15 -9.21 -18.99
N ILE A 107 -3.31 -9.13 -18.37
CA ILE A 107 -4.54 -8.71 -19.05
C ILE A 107 -4.55 -7.19 -19.26
N SER A 108 -4.08 -6.39 -18.30
CA SER A 108 -3.89 -4.94 -18.47
C SER A 108 -2.92 -4.62 -19.61
N ALA A 109 -1.87 -5.42 -19.82
CA ALA A 109 -0.95 -5.24 -20.95
C ALA A 109 -1.60 -5.42 -22.34
N LYS A 110 -2.76 -6.11 -22.41
CA LYS A 110 -3.56 -6.23 -23.64
C LYS A 110 -4.48 -5.00 -23.86
N MET A 111 -4.85 -4.29 -22.79
CA MET A 111 -5.73 -3.11 -22.81
C MET A 111 -4.92 -1.82 -22.59
N ARG A 112 -3.95 -1.54 -23.46
CA ARG A 112 -2.94 -0.47 -23.27
C ARG A 112 -3.50 0.95 -23.23
N GLU A 113 -4.70 1.16 -23.77
CA GLU A 113 -5.33 2.47 -23.85
C GLU A 113 -5.93 2.94 -22.52
N ASP A 114 -6.15 2.02 -21.57
CA ASP A 114 -6.71 2.33 -20.26
C ASP A 114 -5.60 2.72 -19.28
N LEU A 115 -5.52 4.03 -18.98
CA LEU A 115 -4.53 4.57 -18.04
C LEU A 115 -4.73 4.03 -16.62
N VAL A 116 -5.97 3.78 -16.19
CA VAL A 116 -6.27 3.30 -14.84
C VAL A 116 -5.75 1.87 -14.69
N LEU A 117 -6.03 1.02 -15.68
CA LEU A 117 -5.50 -0.35 -15.70
C LEU A 117 -3.98 -0.41 -15.76
N ARG A 118 -3.34 0.59 -16.38
CA ARG A 118 -1.89 0.70 -16.41
C ARG A 118 -1.30 1.01 -15.04
N GLU A 119 -1.87 1.97 -14.30
CA GLU A 119 -1.43 2.25 -12.93
C GLU A 119 -1.71 1.06 -12.00
N GLN A 120 -2.87 0.41 -12.16
CA GLN A 120 -3.19 -0.81 -11.43
C GLN A 120 -2.21 -1.95 -11.71
N ALA A 121 -1.81 -2.14 -12.98
CA ALA A 121 -0.79 -3.13 -13.32
C ALA A 121 0.57 -2.81 -12.69
N ARG A 122 0.97 -1.54 -12.62
CA ARG A 122 2.21 -1.14 -11.92
C ARG A 122 2.14 -1.47 -10.43
N PHE A 123 1.03 -1.18 -9.77
CA PHE A 123 0.83 -1.55 -8.37
C PHE A 123 1.00 -3.05 -8.16
N TRP A 124 0.34 -3.88 -8.97
CA TRP A 124 0.46 -5.34 -8.84
C TRP A 124 1.87 -5.87 -9.20
N GLN A 125 2.60 -5.22 -10.09
CA GLN A 125 4.03 -5.54 -10.34
C GLN A 125 4.88 -5.31 -9.09
N VAL A 126 4.64 -4.20 -8.38
CA VAL A 126 5.30 -3.93 -7.10
C VAL A 126 4.95 -5.02 -6.07
N CYS A 127 3.67 -5.39 -5.94
CA CYS A 127 3.25 -6.48 -5.03
C CYS A 127 3.91 -7.83 -5.36
N ILE A 128 4.03 -8.18 -6.64
CA ILE A 128 4.73 -9.40 -7.07
C ILE A 128 6.19 -9.34 -6.58
N SER A 129 6.91 -8.25 -6.86
CA SER A 129 8.30 -8.11 -6.41
C SER A 129 8.45 -8.08 -4.88
N ALA A 130 7.44 -7.57 -4.16
CA ALA A 130 7.39 -7.60 -2.71
C ALA A 130 7.22 -9.04 -2.17
N SER A 131 6.43 -9.88 -2.87
CA SER A 131 6.24 -11.30 -2.53
C SER A 131 7.51 -12.12 -2.73
N GLU A 132 8.40 -11.70 -3.62
CA GLU A 132 9.71 -12.30 -3.88
C GLU A 132 10.76 -11.94 -2.81
N GLY A 133 10.43 -11.05 -1.87
CA GLY A 133 11.23 -10.77 -0.67
C GLY A 133 12.05 -9.48 -0.69
N SER A 134 11.96 -8.66 -1.75
CA SER A 134 12.62 -7.35 -1.79
C SER A 134 12.05 -6.39 -0.73
N LEU A 135 12.89 -5.91 0.18
CA LEU A 135 12.51 -4.92 1.19
C LEU A 135 12.06 -3.60 0.57
N GLU A 136 12.79 -3.13 -0.45
CA GLU A 136 12.44 -1.91 -1.19
C GLU A 136 11.06 -2.05 -1.84
N SER A 137 10.77 -3.21 -2.43
CA SER A 137 9.47 -3.47 -3.05
C SER A 137 8.34 -3.53 -2.03
N LYS A 138 8.60 -4.07 -0.83
CA LYS A 138 7.61 -4.07 0.27
C LYS A 138 7.37 -2.64 0.78
N TYR A 139 8.41 -1.82 0.86
CA TYR A 139 8.29 -0.39 1.16
C TYR A 139 7.46 0.33 0.10
N ASP A 140 7.77 0.16 -1.18
CA ASP A 140 7.03 0.75 -2.30
C ASP A 140 5.56 0.29 -2.31
N MET A 141 5.30 -0.99 -2.02
CA MET A 141 3.94 -1.52 -1.88
C MET A 141 3.19 -0.80 -0.75
N ALA A 142 3.83 -0.62 0.41
CA ALA A 142 3.24 0.08 1.54
C ALA A 142 2.92 1.54 1.18
N ILE A 143 3.85 2.25 0.54
CA ILE A 143 3.63 3.63 0.06
C ILE A 143 2.48 3.69 -0.96
N ALA A 144 2.39 2.73 -1.87
CA ALA A 144 1.30 2.67 -2.85
C ALA A 144 -0.06 2.42 -2.19
N LEU A 145 -0.13 1.53 -1.19
CA LEU A 145 -1.34 1.31 -0.38
C LEU A 145 -1.71 2.55 0.44
N PHE A 146 -0.72 3.22 1.02
CA PHE A 146 -0.91 4.41 1.85
C PHE A 146 -1.51 5.58 1.07
N HIS A 147 -1.06 5.80 -0.18
CA HIS A 147 -1.56 6.89 -1.03
C HIS A 147 -2.64 6.45 -2.04
N GLY A 148 -2.98 5.17 -2.13
CA GLY A 148 -3.90 4.64 -3.15
C GLY A 148 -3.37 4.72 -4.59
N ARG A 149 -2.06 4.52 -4.79
CA ARG A 149 -1.44 4.55 -6.14
C ARG A 149 -1.67 3.22 -6.85
N GLY A 150 -2.54 3.22 -7.87
CA GLY A 150 -2.89 2.02 -8.63
C GLY A 150 -3.82 1.04 -7.89
N THR A 151 -4.31 1.41 -6.71
CA THR A 151 -5.25 0.62 -5.90
C THR A 151 -6.09 1.55 -5.03
N THR A 152 -7.14 1.04 -4.39
CA THR A 152 -7.85 1.78 -3.36
C THR A 152 -6.94 1.96 -2.14
N GLN A 153 -6.99 3.14 -1.52
CA GLN A 153 -6.21 3.43 -0.33
C GLN A 153 -6.50 2.42 0.79
N ASN A 154 -5.44 1.92 1.43
CA ASN A 154 -5.54 1.01 2.57
C ASN A 154 -4.41 1.34 3.55
N ILE A 155 -4.66 2.31 4.42
CA ILE A 155 -3.69 2.82 5.39
C ILE A 155 -3.30 1.74 6.39
N SER A 156 -4.26 0.97 6.91
CA SER A 156 -3.97 -0.07 7.92
C SER A 156 -3.01 -1.14 7.38
N LYS A 157 -3.26 -1.70 6.18
CA LYS A 157 -2.34 -2.64 5.53
C LYS A 157 -1.00 -2.01 5.20
N ALA A 158 -0.98 -0.73 4.82
CA ALA A 158 0.26 0.01 4.57
C ALA A 158 1.13 0.11 5.83
N ILE A 159 0.56 0.54 6.96
CA ILE A 159 1.29 0.68 8.22
C ILE A 159 1.81 -0.68 8.72
N VAL A 160 0.99 -1.74 8.67
CA VAL A 160 1.43 -3.09 9.04
C VAL A 160 2.58 -3.59 8.15
N THR A 161 2.53 -3.33 6.85
CA THR A 161 3.64 -3.68 5.95
C THR A 161 4.88 -2.83 6.28
N MET A 162 4.68 -1.54 6.53
CA MET A 162 5.77 -0.60 6.85
C MET A 162 6.49 -0.98 8.14
N THR A 163 5.77 -1.39 9.19
CA THR A 163 6.35 -1.86 10.46
C THR A 163 7.16 -3.13 10.27
N GLN A 164 6.70 -4.09 9.46
CA GLN A 164 7.46 -5.30 9.13
C GLN A 164 8.75 -4.99 8.36
N VAL A 165 8.73 -3.99 7.48
CA VAL A 165 9.90 -3.53 6.73
C VAL A 165 10.87 -2.77 7.65
N ALA A 166 10.35 -1.91 8.52
CA ALA A 166 11.13 -1.18 9.52
C ALA A 166 11.82 -2.11 10.54
N ALA A 167 11.15 -3.21 10.94
CA ALA A 167 11.73 -4.23 11.81
C ALA A 167 13.00 -4.87 11.23
N GLN A 168 13.16 -4.85 9.90
CA GLN A 168 14.36 -5.31 9.20
C GLN A 168 15.39 -4.18 9.00
N SER A 169 15.36 -3.14 9.85
CA SER A 169 16.26 -1.99 9.81
C SER A 169 16.22 -1.17 8.50
N HIS A 170 15.09 -1.20 7.80
CA HIS A 170 14.91 -0.40 6.58
C HIS A 170 14.70 1.08 6.94
N LEU A 171 15.73 1.90 6.74
CA LEU A 171 15.76 3.29 7.19
C LEU A 171 14.58 4.15 6.65
N PRO A 172 14.21 4.12 5.35
CA PRO A 172 13.06 4.88 4.86
C PRO A 172 11.74 4.50 5.55
N ALA A 173 11.56 3.22 5.91
CA ALA A 173 10.35 2.77 6.59
C ALA A 173 10.32 3.23 8.05
N ILE A 174 11.47 3.20 8.74
CA ILE A 174 11.62 3.71 10.10
C ILE A 174 11.30 5.22 10.14
N LEU A 175 11.85 6.00 9.22
CA LEU A 175 11.59 7.44 9.14
C LEU A 175 10.13 7.74 8.83
N PHE A 176 9.52 6.98 7.92
CA PHE A 176 8.10 7.08 7.61
C PHE A 176 7.23 6.84 8.85
N LEU A 177 7.49 5.77 9.60
CA LEU A 177 6.72 5.47 10.82
C LEU A 177 6.89 6.56 11.87
N GLY A 178 8.12 7.04 12.08
CA GLY A 178 8.39 8.16 12.98
C GLY A 178 7.55 9.39 12.65
N GLN A 179 7.38 9.72 11.36
CA GLN A 179 6.52 10.82 10.92
C GLN A 179 5.02 10.48 11.06
N TRP A 180 4.62 9.26 10.73
CA TRP A 180 3.22 8.82 10.77
C TRP A 180 2.61 8.93 12.17
N TYR A 181 3.34 8.54 13.22
CA TYR A 181 2.83 8.57 14.59
C TYR A 181 2.54 9.97 15.15
N CYS A 182 3.05 11.02 14.50
CA CYS A 182 2.73 12.41 14.82
C CYS A 182 2.00 13.16 13.71
N SER A 183 1.56 12.45 12.67
CA SER A 183 0.84 13.07 11.56
C SER A 183 -0.56 13.49 11.99
N GLU A 184 -1.03 14.63 11.49
CA GLU A 184 -2.44 15.06 11.65
C GLU A 184 -3.42 14.10 10.95
N ASP A 185 -2.94 13.36 9.94
CA ASP A 185 -3.72 12.35 9.21
C ASP A 185 -3.86 11.02 9.96
N ASN A 186 -3.11 10.82 11.05
CA ASN A 186 -3.23 9.62 11.87
C ASN A 186 -4.39 9.79 12.87
N PRO A 187 -5.45 8.96 12.79
CA PRO A 187 -6.60 9.07 13.71
C PRO A 187 -6.24 8.74 15.16
N GLU A 188 -5.15 8.00 15.39
CA GLU A 188 -4.67 7.59 16.71
C GLU A 188 -3.17 7.92 16.81
N PRO A 189 -2.82 9.22 16.98
CA PRO A 189 -1.43 9.63 17.10
C PRO A 189 -0.82 9.15 18.42
N GLU A 190 0.40 8.65 18.35
CA GLU A 190 1.17 8.16 19.51
C GLU A 190 2.57 8.81 19.47
N PRO A 191 2.70 10.06 19.98
CA PRO A 191 3.94 10.81 19.89
C PRO A 191 5.17 10.09 20.47
N GLU A 192 4.97 9.29 21.52
CA GLU A 192 6.02 8.47 22.13
C GLU A 192 6.63 7.50 21.11
N GLN A 193 5.80 6.84 20.28
CA GLN A 193 6.27 5.95 19.23
C GLN A 193 7.07 6.69 18.16
N SER A 194 6.70 7.93 17.83
CA SER A 194 7.48 8.76 16.90
C SER A 194 8.92 8.93 17.38
N THR A 195 9.09 9.28 18.66
CA THR A 195 10.42 9.40 19.26
C THR A 195 11.20 8.10 19.26
N GLU A 196 10.56 6.97 19.56
CA GLU A 196 11.21 5.66 19.53
C GLU A 196 11.69 5.26 18.11
N TRP A 197 10.86 5.48 17.09
CA TRP A 197 11.27 5.23 15.71
C TRP A 197 12.42 6.14 15.27
N PHE A 198 12.44 7.41 15.68
CA PHE A 198 13.58 8.27 15.38
C PHE A 198 14.83 7.90 16.17
N LYS A 199 14.73 7.38 17.40
CA LYS A 199 15.87 6.76 18.11
C LYS A 199 16.46 5.59 17.31
N LYS A 200 15.63 4.68 16.79
CA LYS A 200 16.07 3.60 15.89
C LYS A 200 16.76 4.14 14.63
N ALA A 201 16.25 5.22 14.03
CA ALA A 201 16.91 5.87 12.89
C ALA A 201 18.30 6.45 13.25
N VAL A 202 18.46 6.97 14.46
CA VAL A 202 19.76 7.47 14.98
C VAL A 202 20.77 6.34 15.16
N GLU A 203 20.35 5.18 15.64
CA GLU A 203 21.19 3.97 15.76
C GLU A 203 21.72 3.53 14.39
N LEU A 204 20.89 3.64 13.34
CA LEU A 204 21.28 3.45 11.94
C LEU A 204 22.08 4.61 11.35
N LYS A 205 22.52 5.56 12.19
CA LYS A 205 23.34 6.74 11.86
C LYS A 205 22.67 7.73 10.90
N SER A 206 21.34 7.71 10.79
CA SER A 206 20.58 8.63 9.94
C SER A 206 20.68 10.08 10.42
N ASN A 207 21.04 10.99 9.53
CA ASN A 207 21.04 12.42 9.85
C ASN A 207 19.63 13.01 9.89
N GLU A 208 18.72 12.48 9.06
CA GLU A 208 17.31 12.84 9.12
C GLU A 208 16.69 12.35 10.44
N GLY A 209 17.00 11.12 10.87
CA GLY A 209 16.57 10.60 12.18
C GLY A 209 17.10 11.44 13.35
N ARG A 210 18.38 11.82 13.32
CA ARG A 210 18.95 12.79 14.30
C ARG A 210 18.20 14.11 14.27
N MET A 211 17.89 14.64 13.08
CA MET A 211 17.19 15.90 12.96
C MET A 211 15.80 15.83 13.59
N MET A 212 15.03 14.80 13.23
CA MET A 212 13.66 14.63 13.74
C MET A 212 13.64 14.35 15.24
N LEU A 213 14.54 13.51 15.75
CA LEU A 213 14.68 13.31 17.19
C LEU A 213 15.03 14.61 17.92
N GLY A 214 15.91 15.43 17.32
CA GLY A 214 16.25 16.75 17.84
C GLY A 214 15.04 17.68 17.94
N LEU A 215 14.20 17.70 16.90
CA LEU A 215 12.96 18.48 16.88
C LEU A 215 11.95 17.95 17.92
N ASN A 216 11.84 16.63 18.10
CA ASN A 216 10.95 16.06 19.11
C ASN A 216 11.37 16.50 20.53
N TYR A 217 12.65 16.48 20.87
CA TYR A 217 13.12 17.02 22.15
C TYR A 217 12.92 18.54 22.27
N ILE A 218 13.04 19.32 21.20
CA ILE A 218 12.82 20.78 21.28
C ILE A 218 11.35 21.11 21.55
N ASN A 219 10.46 20.37 20.89
CA ASN A 219 9.02 20.63 20.91
C ASN A 219 8.28 19.83 22.01
N GLY A 220 8.95 18.89 22.68
CA GLY A 220 8.34 17.99 23.66
C GLY A 220 7.36 16.99 23.04
N VAL A 221 7.66 16.47 21.85
CA VAL A 221 6.82 15.51 21.14
C VAL A 221 7.22 14.11 21.57
N GLY A 222 6.34 13.42 22.32
CA GLY A 222 6.57 12.04 22.80
C GLY A 222 7.61 11.89 23.90
N VAL A 223 8.25 12.99 24.30
CA VAL A 223 9.25 13.09 25.36
C VAL A 223 9.15 14.45 26.04
N GLU A 224 9.68 14.58 27.25
CA GLU A 224 9.82 15.89 27.89
C GLU A 224 10.70 16.82 27.04
N ALA A 225 10.29 18.09 26.94
CA ALA A 225 11.02 19.07 26.17
C ALA A 225 12.42 19.31 26.79
N ASP A 226 13.47 18.99 26.03
CA ASP A 226 14.86 19.20 26.39
C ASP A 226 15.58 19.92 25.25
N PHE A 227 15.68 21.24 25.40
CA PHE A 227 16.36 22.10 24.43
C PHE A 227 17.83 21.71 24.20
N SER A 228 18.54 21.25 25.24
CA SER A 228 19.96 20.92 25.15
C SER A 228 20.17 19.63 24.37
N ARG A 229 19.39 18.58 24.64
CA ARG A 229 19.39 17.33 23.86
C ARG A 229 18.93 17.55 22.43
N GLY A 230 17.90 18.38 22.24
CA GLY A 230 17.41 18.70 20.91
C GLY A 230 18.45 19.41 20.05
N CYS A 231 19.11 20.44 20.61
CA CYS A 231 20.22 21.11 19.93
C CYS A 231 21.40 20.17 19.69
N TYR A 232 21.69 19.27 20.62
CA TYR A 232 22.72 18.25 20.42
C TYR A 232 22.45 17.45 19.14
N TRP A 233 21.25 16.86 18.98
CA TRP A 233 20.95 16.03 17.82
C TRP A 233 20.93 16.80 16.50
N LEU A 234 20.37 18.02 16.48
CA LEU A 234 20.40 18.90 15.31
C LEU A 234 21.84 19.25 14.91
N GLU A 235 22.70 19.60 15.87
CA GLU A 235 24.09 19.95 15.58
C GLU A 235 24.93 18.73 15.19
N ARG A 236 24.59 17.53 15.68
CA ARG A 236 25.23 16.28 15.24
C ARG A 236 24.96 15.99 13.77
N ALA A 237 23.71 16.15 13.32
CA ALA A 237 23.37 16.04 11.90
C ALA A 237 24.06 17.15 11.07
N SER A 238 24.13 18.36 11.63
CA SER A 238 24.81 19.50 11.02
C SER A 238 26.32 19.27 10.83
N GLU A 239 27.01 18.68 11.81
CA GLU A 239 28.44 18.29 11.69
C GLU A 239 28.70 17.33 10.52
N LYS A 240 27.69 16.53 10.14
CA LYS A 240 27.73 15.61 8.99
C LYS A 240 27.35 16.26 7.66
N GLY A 241 27.08 17.56 7.65
CA GLY A 241 26.75 18.31 6.44
C GLY A 241 25.27 18.27 6.07
N TYR A 242 24.40 17.80 6.95
CA TYR A 242 22.96 17.77 6.69
C TYR A 242 22.37 19.17 6.82
N THR A 243 22.04 19.78 5.68
CA THR A 243 21.70 21.21 5.60
C THR A 243 20.38 21.55 6.28
N ASP A 244 19.41 20.64 6.27
CA ASP A 244 18.11 20.87 6.90
C ASP A 244 18.25 20.89 8.42
N ALA A 245 19.14 20.07 8.98
CA ALA A 245 19.47 20.13 10.40
C ALA A 245 20.21 21.42 10.76
N MET A 246 21.05 21.96 9.87
CA MET A 246 21.68 23.27 10.09
C MET A 246 20.64 24.39 10.07
N TYR A 247 19.68 24.32 9.15
CA TYR A 247 18.56 25.26 9.10
C TYR A 247 17.76 25.21 10.40
N ASN A 248 17.38 24.01 10.85
CA ASN A 248 16.63 23.81 12.08
C ASN A 248 17.43 24.19 13.34
N ALA A 249 18.74 23.91 13.40
CA ALA A 249 19.58 24.40 14.48
C ALA A 249 19.59 25.95 14.48
N GLY A 250 19.70 26.54 13.29
CA GLY A 250 19.62 27.97 13.06
C GLY A 250 18.34 28.61 13.60
N SER A 251 17.19 28.06 13.21
CA SER A 251 15.88 28.58 13.62
C SER A 251 15.68 28.49 15.12
N VAL A 252 16.06 27.39 15.75
CA VAL A 252 15.86 27.14 17.18
C VAL A 252 16.72 28.06 18.07
N TRP A 253 17.88 28.50 17.58
CA TRP A 253 18.77 29.41 18.30
C TRP A 253 18.45 30.90 18.12
N MET A 254 17.65 31.29 17.12
CA MET A 254 17.50 32.70 16.72
C MET A 254 16.88 33.60 17.79
N GLU A 255 16.11 33.04 18.71
CA GLU A 255 15.43 33.78 19.79
C GLU A 255 16.18 33.69 21.14
N ARG A 256 17.28 32.93 21.20
CA ARG A 256 18.04 32.64 22.43
C ARG A 256 19.07 33.72 22.78
N GLY A 257 18.66 34.98 22.72
CA GLY A 257 19.51 36.14 23.03
C GLY A 257 20.63 36.40 22.01
N SER A 258 21.59 37.26 22.35
CA SER A 258 22.68 37.68 21.44
C SER A 258 23.61 36.53 21.04
N ASN A 259 24.00 35.70 22.00
CA ASN A 259 24.82 34.51 21.76
C ASN A 259 24.08 33.50 20.90
N GLY A 260 22.79 33.26 21.18
CA GLY A 260 21.94 32.39 20.36
C GLY A 260 21.82 32.89 18.92
N ARG A 261 21.57 34.18 18.70
CA ARG A 261 21.56 34.77 17.35
C ARG A 261 22.87 34.61 16.60
N SER A 262 24.01 34.65 17.31
CA SER A 262 25.31 34.40 16.70
C SER A 262 25.46 32.94 16.25
N ILE A 263 25.04 31.98 17.09
CA ILE A 263 25.02 30.55 16.76
C ILE A 263 24.06 30.29 15.59
N ALA A 264 22.86 30.90 15.63
CA ALA A 264 21.87 30.82 14.58
C ALA A 264 22.45 31.30 13.25
N TYR A 265 23.12 32.46 13.25
CA TYR A 265 23.77 33.00 12.07
C TYR A 265 24.84 32.05 11.51
N ILE A 266 25.70 31.46 12.37
CA ILE A 266 26.72 30.50 11.94
C ILE A 266 26.07 29.33 11.19
N TRP A 267 25.08 28.65 11.79
CA TRP A 267 24.46 27.48 11.17
C TRP A 267 23.71 27.83 9.88
N LEU A 268 22.93 28.92 9.87
CA LEU A 268 22.20 29.37 8.67
C LEU A 268 23.13 29.81 7.55
N PHE A 269 24.25 30.47 7.89
CA PHE A 269 25.26 30.83 6.91
C PHE A 269 25.92 29.61 6.28
N ILE A 270 26.29 28.60 7.09
CA ILE A 270 26.86 27.34 6.59
C ILE A 270 25.84 26.62 5.69
N ALA A 271 24.58 26.48 6.11
CA ALA A 271 23.51 25.84 5.33
C ALA A 271 23.33 26.52 3.97
N GLY A 272 23.25 27.86 3.95
CA GLY A 272 23.11 28.64 2.72
C GLY A 272 24.30 28.54 1.76
N GLN A 273 25.51 28.34 2.29
CA GLN A 273 26.73 28.09 1.50
C GLN A 273 26.84 26.65 0.98
N LEU A 274 26.05 25.72 1.54
CA LEU A 274 25.96 24.34 1.11
C LEU A 274 24.74 24.07 0.21
N GLY A 275 23.91 25.08 -0.06
CA GLY A 275 22.83 25.03 -1.05
C GLY A 275 21.42 25.20 -0.51
N HIS A 276 21.23 25.32 0.81
CA HIS A 276 19.90 25.50 1.39
C HIS A 276 19.39 26.94 1.20
N GLU A 277 18.40 27.13 0.34
CA GLU A 277 17.95 28.46 -0.06
C GLU A 277 17.22 29.20 1.07
N GLU A 278 16.27 28.54 1.74
CA GLU A 278 15.50 29.15 2.84
C GLU A 278 16.39 29.60 4.01
N ALA A 279 17.48 28.87 4.26
CA ALA A 279 18.47 29.25 5.27
C ALA A 279 19.10 30.62 4.99
N ARG A 280 19.24 31.03 3.73
CA ARG A 280 19.75 32.37 3.38
C ARG A 280 18.78 33.46 3.81
N ILE A 281 17.48 33.23 3.59
CA ILE A 281 16.41 34.17 3.97
C ILE A 281 16.41 34.34 5.49
N LEU A 282 16.43 33.22 6.23
CA LEU A 282 16.43 33.26 7.69
C LEU A 282 17.74 33.85 8.23
N ARG A 283 18.88 33.55 7.62
CA ARG A 283 20.18 34.17 7.95
C ARG A 283 20.11 35.68 7.85
N ASP A 284 19.54 36.21 6.77
CA ASP A 284 19.48 37.65 6.53
C ASP A 284 18.60 38.36 7.56
N LYS A 285 17.50 37.73 7.99
CA LYS A 285 16.70 38.20 9.13
C LYS A 285 17.51 38.24 10.43
N VAL A 286 18.30 37.20 10.70
CA VAL A 286 19.16 37.16 11.90
C VAL A 286 20.27 38.22 11.82
N ALA A 287 20.85 38.44 10.63
CA ALA A 287 21.92 39.41 10.38
C ALA A 287 21.52 40.84 10.76
N MET A 288 20.28 41.22 10.45
CA MET A 288 19.72 42.54 10.80
C MET A 288 19.70 42.78 12.32
N ASN A 289 19.65 41.72 13.13
CA ASN A 289 19.48 41.79 14.57
C ASN A 289 20.79 41.66 15.39
N ILE A 290 21.94 41.45 14.74
CA ILE A 290 23.25 41.27 15.41
C ILE A 290 24.33 42.28 14.99
N GLY A 291 24.08 43.11 13.97
CA GLY A 291 25.03 44.14 13.52
C GLY A 291 26.12 43.65 12.56
N VAL A 292 26.57 44.55 11.69
CA VAL A 292 27.43 44.23 10.53
C VAL A 292 28.81 43.70 10.94
N ASP A 293 29.42 44.27 11.97
CA ASP A 293 30.77 43.88 12.41
C ASP A 293 30.80 42.43 12.93
N ILE A 294 29.77 42.06 13.72
CA ILE A 294 29.60 40.69 14.22
C ILE A 294 29.38 39.73 13.04
N VAL A 295 28.55 40.09 12.07
CA VAL A 295 28.31 39.28 10.86
C VAL A 295 29.61 38.97 10.13
N VAL A 296 30.45 39.97 9.86
CA VAL A 296 31.74 39.77 9.18
C VAL A 296 32.65 38.83 9.98
N GLY A 297 32.70 39.01 11.30
CA GLY A 297 33.41 38.11 12.22
C GLY A 297 32.91 36.66 12.13
N LEU A 298 31.60 36.44 12.23
CA LEU A 298 30.99 35.10 12.18
C LEU A 298 31.16 34.42 10.83
N GLN A 299 31.13 35.17 9.73
CA GLN A 299 31.42 34.63 8.39
C GLN A 299 32.87 34.13 8.31
N SER A 300 33.82 34.92 8.83
CA SER A 300 35.24 34.53 8.85
C SER A 300 35.47 33.27 9.68
N LEU A 301 34.79 33.14 10.83
CA LEU A 301 34.81 31.97 11.70
C LEU A 301 34.22 30.73 11.01
N SER A 302 33.15 30.92 10.24
CA SER A 302 32.40 29.82 9.61
C SER A 302 33.09 29.25 8.37
N LYS A 303 33.88 30.03 7.63
CA LYS A 303 34.56 29.60 6.38
C LYS A 303 35.41 28.32 6.56
N PRO A 304 36.29 28.21 7.58
CA PRO A 304 37.00 26.96 7.87
C PRO A 304 36.08 25.77 8.19
N MET A 305 34.97 26.01 8.91
CA MET A 305 33.99 24.97 9.24
C MET A 305 33.34 24.42 7.97
N ILE A 306 32.88 25.31 7.07
CA ILE A 306 32.30 24.93 5.77
C ILE A 306 33.27 24.05 4.97
N ARG A 307 34.55 24.45 4.90
CA ARG A 307 35.57 23.68 4.20
C ARG A 307 35.70 22.26 4.77
N ARG A 308 35.79 22.12 6.10
CA ARG A 308 35.88 20.81 6.75
C ARG A 308 34.63 19.95 6.55
N ILE A 309 33.44 20.56 6.59
CA ILE A 309 32.17 19.88 6.33
C ILE A 309 32.11 19.37 4.88
N ARG A 310 32.47 20.20 3.88
CA ARG A 310 32.54 19.78 2.47
C ARG A 310 33.53 18.64 2.24
N GLU A 311 34.68 18.70 2.90
CA GLU A 311 35.69 17.64 2.82
C GLU A 311 35.29 16.38 3.63
N LYS A 312 34.15 16.39 4.35
CA LYS A 312 33.71 15.32 5.27
C LYS A 312 34.75 14.97 6.35
N LYS A 313 35.62 15.92 6.70
CA LYS A 313 36.71 15.78 7.68
C LYS A 313 36.38 16.43 9.02
N VAL A 314 35.11 16.47 9.41
CA VAL A 314 34.70 16.98 10.72
C VAL A 314 34.78 15.84 11.74
N PRO A 315 35.68 15.91 12.73
CA PRO A 315 35.69 14.93 13.82
C PRO A 315 34.39 15.02 14.62
N THR A 316 33.96 13.87 15.12
CA THR A 316 32.78 13.71 15.95
C THR A 316 32.77 14.71 17.12
N HIS A 317 31.70 15.49 17.26
CA HIS A 317 31.47 16.52 18.30
C HIS A 317 32.43 17.71 18.28
N SER A 318 33.28 17.85 17.27
CA SER A 318 34.30 18.91 17.26
C SER A 318 33.72 20.32 17.15
N LEU A 319 32.66 20.51 16.35
CA LEU A 319 32.00 21.81 16.20
C LEU A 319 31.15 22.10 17.43
N ILE A 320 30.47 21.08 17.95
CA ILE A 320 29.67 21.20 19.17
C ILE A 320 30.56 21.63 20.35
N LYS A 321 31.73 21.00 20.53
CA LYS A 321 32.70 21.35 21.57
C LYS A 321 33.27 22.76 21.40
N ALA A 322 33.56 23.17 20.16
CA ALA A 322 34.05 24.51 19.87
C ALA A 322 33.01 25.59 20.23
N LEU A 323 31.75 25.39 19.84
CA LEU A 323 30.66 26.29 20.17
C LEU A 323 30.33 26.27 21.68
N ASN A 324 30.42 25.10 22.34
CA ASN A 324 30.33 24.98 23.81
C ASN A 324 31.33 25.91 24.51
N LYS A 325 32.59 25.85 24.09
CA LYS A 325 33.66 26.68 24.66
C LYS A 325 33.48 28.16 24.34
N LEU A 326 33.11 28.50 23.12
CA LEU A 326 33.01 29.89 22.65
C LEU A 326 31.84 30.64 23.31
N TYR A 327 30.68 30.00 23.39
CA TYR A 327 29.44 30.62 23.88
C TYR A 327 29.05 30.20 25.30
N LYS A 328 29.93 29.46 26.00
CA LYS A 328 29.71 28.97 27.38
C LYS A 328 28.38 28.22 27.55
N ARG A 329 28.05 27.37 26.59
CA ARG A 329 26.82 26.55 26.57
C ARG A 329 27.10 25.13 27.09
N SER A 330 26.09 24.53 27.70
CA SER A 330 26.13 23.20 28.33
C SER A 330 25.42 22.13 27.48
N ILE A 331 25.65 22.11 26.17
CA ILE A 331 25.10 21.05 25.30
C ILE A 331 25.88 19.76 25.56
N PRO A 332 25.21 18.62 25.74
CA PRO A 332 25.89 17.34 25.95
C PRO A 332 26.81 16.99 24.77
N THR A 333 27.87 16.25 25.04
CA THR A 333 28.82 15.77 24.01
C THR A 333 29.02 14.27 24.02
N GLN A 334 28.29 13.56 24.86
CA GLN A 334 28.22 12.10 24.87
C GLN A 334 26.91 11.70 24.19
N GLU A 335 26.97 10.64 23.38
CA GLU A 335 25.78 9.87 23.05
C GLU A 335 25.48 9.11 24.34
N GLU A 336 24.65 9.66 25.22
CA GLU A 336 24.21 8.89 26.39
C GLU A 336 23.51 7.63 25.84
N PRO A 337 24.01 6.42 26.14
CA PRO A 337 23.15 5.26 26.03
C PRO A 337 22.06 5.48 27.09
N GLU A 338 20.82 5.64 26.66
CA GLU A 338 19.72 5.61 27.60
C GLU A 338 19.82 4.28 28.36
N GLN A 339 19.83 4.38 29.69
CA GLN A 339 19.66 3.24 30.57
C GLN A 339 18.37 2.51 30.17
N GLU A 340 18.45 1.18 30.14
CA GLU A 340 17.38 0.22 29.83
C GLU A 340 16.01 0.74 30.29
N VAL A 341 15.22 1.21 29.33
CA VAL A 341 13.76 1.20 29.46
C VAL A 341 13.36 -0.21 29.10
N GLU A 342 12.64 -0.86 30.03
CA GLU A 342 12.12 -2.23 29.94
C GLU A 342 11.81 -2.67 28.51
N GLU A 343 12.19 -3.91 28.18
CA GLU A 343 11.69 -4.63 27.01
C GLU A 343 10.16 -4.50 26.95
N LEU A 344 9.67 -3.47 26.26
CA LEU A 344 8.36 -3.48 25.67
C LEU A 344 8.48 -4.51 24.56
N SER A 345 8.09 -5.72 24.95
CA SER A 345 7.82 -6.91 24.14
C SER A 345 7.57 -6.57 22.68
N GLU A 346 8.00 -7.45 21.79
CA GLU A 346 7.53 -7.60 20.42
C GLU A 346 5.99 -7.77 20.38
N THR A 347 5.24 -6.75 20.77
CA THR A 347 3.83 -6.63 20.47
C THR A 347 3.78 -6.04 19.08
N ILE A 348 3.71 -6.94 18.10
CA ILE A 348 2.89 -6.74 16.91
C ILE A 348 1.69 -5.90 17.38
N PRO A 349 1.45 -4.71 16.80
CA PRO A 349 0.31 -3.89 17.21
C PRO A 349 -0.93 -4.79 17.22
N PRO A 350 -1.81 -4.67 18.23
CA PRO A 350 -3.05 -5.44 18.22
C PRO A 350 -3.68 -5.22 16.84
N GLU A 351 -4.18 -6.31 16.23
CA GLU A 351 -5.02 -6.22 15.04
C GLU A 351 -5.92 -5.00 15.22
N PHE A 352 -5.89 -4.06 14.27
CA PHE A 352 -6.85 -2.98 14.19
C PHE A 352 -8.23 -3.63 14.30
N GLY A 353 -8.74 -3.68 15.53
CA GLY A 353 -9.95 -4.39 15.84
C GLY A 353 -11.05 -3.62 15.15
N ASP A 354 -11.81 -4.32 14.33
CA ASP A 354 -13.12 -3.87 13.86
C ASP A 354 -13.99 -3.50 15.07
N LYS A 355 -13.87 -2.25 15.51
CA LYS A 355 -14.83 -1.58 16.38
C LYS A 355 -15.25 -0.29 15.71
N GLN A 356 -15.78 -0.40 14.50
CA GLN A 356 -16.93 0.41 14.17
C GLN A 356 -18.17 -0.27 14.76
N SER A 357 -18.57 0.22 15.93
CA SER A 357 -19.95 0.10 16.38
C SER A 357 -20.85 0.73 15.32
N TYR A 358 -21.53 -0.09 14.54
CA TYR A 358 -22.69 0.33 13.77
C TYR A 358 -23.78 0.76 14.76
N SER A 359 -23.83 2.06 15.04
CA SER A 359 -25.05 2.69 15.51
C SER A 359 -26.08 2.54 14.40
N GLN A 360 -27.13 1.77 14.69
CA GLN A 360 -28.36 1.75 13.91
C GLN A 360 -28.91 3.16 13.84
N MET A 361 -28.67 3.84 12.72
CA MET A 361 -29.56 4.90 12.25
C MET A 361 -30.23 4.39 10.99
N ASP A 362 -31.52 4.09 11.15
CA ASP A 362 -32.46 3.79 10.08
C ASP A 362 -32.47 4.92 9.04
N ALA A 363 -32.03 4.59 7.83
CA ALA A 363 -32.33 5.33 6.61
C ALA A 363 -32.39 4.33 5.42
N PRO A 364 -33.28 4.54 4.45
CA PRO A 364 -33.97 3.45 3.78
C PRO A 364 -33.08 2.66 2.81
N LEU A 365 -33.22 1.33 2.88
CA LEU A 365 -32.72 0.36 1.90
C LEU A 365 -33.25 0.69 0.50
N VAL A 366 -32.50 1.48 -0.27
CA VAL A 366 -32.58 1.45 -1.73
C VAL A 366 -31.76 0.25 -2.21
N SER A 367 -32.45 -0.89 -2.25
CA SER A 367 -32.02 -2.10 -2.96
C SER A 367 -31.91 -1.79 -4.46
N THR A 368 -30.74 -1.35 -4.93
CA THR A 368 -30.35 -1.55 -6.32
C THR A 368 -29.44 -2.77 -6.40
N LYS A 369 -30.07 -3.95 -6.47
CA LYS A 369 -29.43 -5.14 -7.05
C LYS A 369 -29.14 -4.87 -8.53
N THR A 370 -28.02 -4.26 -8.85
CA THR A 370 -27.51 -4.26 -10.23
C THR A 370 -26.83 -5.60 -10.48
N LYS A 371 -27.65 -6.62 -10.81
CA LYS A 371 -27.17 -7.77 -11.59
C LYS A 371 -26.71 -7.21 -12.93
N LEU A 372 -25.40 -7.04 -13.12
CA LEU A 372 -24.86 -6.64 -14.41
C LEU A 372 -24.89 -7.87 -15.34
N ASP A 373 -25.77 -7.80 -16.33
CA ASP A 373 -25.94 -8.77 -17.39
C ASP A 373 -24.77 -8.64 -18.39
N TYR A 374 -24.01 -9.72 -18.58
CA TYR A 374 -22.87 -9.79 -19.50
C TYR A 374 -23.23 -10.53 -20.79
N SER A 375 -24.47 -10.38 -21.26
CA SER A 375 -24.87 -10.85 -22.58
C SER A 375 -24.18 -10.02 -23.68
N PRO A 376 -23.56 -10.63 -24.70
CA PRO A 376 -23.02 -9.89 -25.84
C PRO A 376 -24.18 -9.23 -26.61
N SER A 377 -24.04 -7.93 -26.89
CA SER A 377 -24.93 -7.18 -27.78
C SER A 377 -24.63 -7.53 -29.24
#